data_AF-A0A0X8G2P6-F1
#
_entry.id   AF-A0A0X8G2P6-F1
#
_cell.length_a   1.000
_cell.length_b   1.000
_cell.length_c   1.000
_cell.angle_alpha   90.00
_cell.angle_beta   90.00
_cell.angle_gamma   90.00
#
_symmetry.space_group_name_H-M   'P 1'
#
loop_
_entity.id
_entity.type
_entity.pdbx_description
1 polymer ?
#
loop_
_entity_poly.entity_id
_entity_poly.type
_entity_poly.pdbx_seq_one_letter_code
_entity_poly.pdbx_strand_id
1 'polypeptide(L)'
;MEMLKIGVDLRAVFQMNEVCEGTYVKGVLFSFLQQLMKFNHQIIEIFIFSADNPSISPMVFESLSVHQLNIDKVIFTGGESLISYLQALEVEVYFSADEFMVAKAQAVGILAGVISNKIPISTLSIAFDHRLFLDQVTYSGLGKWIPLLGYIQQQDKQSLSIELMTTRSYSVDRWIKELFKDAQCKINAVCFIASGKGADLMELYNVHIYFEGEQREPLSPLPNSECILNIDF
;
A
#
# COMPACT_ATOMS: atom_id res chain seq x y z
N MET A 1 -17.87 14.59 0.43
CA MET A 1 -16.85 13.62 0.04
C MET A 1 -17.10 12.37 0.86
N GLU A 2 -17.25 11.21 0.22
CA GLU A 2 -17.41 9.95 0.95
C GLU A 2 -16.11 9.62 1.69
N MET A 3 -16.23 9.09 2.90
CA MET A 3 -15.09 8.77 3.76
C MET A 3 -14.26 7.66 3.15
N LEU A 4 -12.93 7.82 3.14
CA LEU A 4 -12.00 6.78 2.72
C LEU A 4 -11.76 5.80 3.86
N LYS A 5 -12.04 4.52 3.64
CA LYS A 5 -11.82 3.46 4.63
C LYS A 5 -10.50 2.74 4.40
N ILE A 6 -9.62 2.77 5.39
CA ILE A 6 -8.26 2.21 5.33
C ILE A 6 -8.12 1.07 6.34
N GLY A 7 -7.74 -0.11 5.88
CA GLY A 7 -7.35 -1.23 6.72
C GLY A 7 -5.84 -1.36 6.83
N VAL A 8 -5.33 -1.65 8.02
CA VAL A 8 -3.89 -1.81 8.27
C VAL A 8 -3.66 -3.05 9.12
N ASP A 9 -2.71 -3.88 8.74
CA ASP A 9 -2.22 -4.97 9.58
C ASP A 9 -1.56 -4.43 10.87
N LEU A 10 -1.93 -4.96 12.03
CA LEU A 10 -1.36 -4.61 13.34
C LEU A 10 0.17 -4.67 13.34
N ARG A 11 0.78 -5.63 12.61
CA ARG A 11 2.24 -5.78 12.51
C ARG A 11 2.91 -4.66 11.72
N ALA A 12 2.14 -3.90 10.92
CA ALA A 12 2.63 -2.69 10.28
C ALA A 12 2.61 -1.47 11.22
N VAL A 13 1.68 -1.47 12.18
CA VAL A 13 1.55 -0.43 13.21
C VAL A 13 2.60 -0.63 14.29
N PHE A 14 2.85 -1.87 14.70
CA PHE A 14 3.76 -2.22 15.80
C PHE A 14 4.67 -3.40 15.47
N GLN A 15 5.90 -3.34 15.99
CA GLN A 15 6.84 -4.47 15.99
C GLN A 15 6.48 -5.43 17.13
N MET A 16 5.61 -6.39 16.86
CA MET A 16 5.01 -7.27 17.87
C MET A 16 6.02 -8.18 18.62
N ASN A 17 7.25 -8.31 18.13
CA ASN A 17 8.32 -9.10 18.77
C ASN A 17 9.20 -8.26 19.71
N GLU A 18 9.01 -6.94 19.75
CA GLU A 18 9.81 -6.02 20.55
C GLU A 18 8.93 -5.23 21.50
N VAL A 19 9.33 -5.22 22.78
CA VAL A 19 8.59 -4.54 23.85
C VAL A 19 9.56 -3.62 24.58
N CYS A 20 9.17 -2.36 24.74
CA CYS A 20 9.91 -1.35 25.49
C CYS A 20 8.96 -0.69 26.50
N GLU A 21 9.38 -0.66 27.78
CA GLU A 21 8.59 -0.07 28.87
C GLU A 21 7.14 -0.61 28.96
N GLY A 22 6.93 -1.89 28.60
CA GLY A 22 5.61 -2.53 28.64
C GLY A 22 4.72 -2.26 27.43
N THR A 23 5.21 -1.59 26.39
CA THR A 23 4.47 -1.30 25.15
C THR A 23 5.19 -1.85 23.93
N TYR A 24 4.45 -2.13 22.86
CA TYR A 24 5.05 -2.51 21.59
C TYR A 24 5.83 -1.34 20.96
N VAL A 25 6.95 -1.67 20.32
CA VAL A 25 7.73 -0.69 19.57
C VAL A 25 7.01 -0.29 18.29
N LYS A 26 7.11 0.98 17.89
CA LYS A 26 6.50 1.53 16.68
C LYS A 26 6.96 0.80 15.42
N GLY A 27 6.01 0.45 14.56
CA GLY A 27 6.24 -0.20 13.27
C GLY A 27 6.40 0.79 12.12
N VAL A 28 6.49 0.23 10.91
CA VAL A 28 6.81 0.93 9.66
C VAL A 28 5.80 2.02 9.31
N LEU A 29 4.50 1.77 9.55
CA LEU A 29 3.44 2.73 9.21
C LEU A 29 3.06 3.64 10.37
N PHE A 30 3.67 3.52 11.55
CA PHE A 30 3.20 4.22 12.74
C PHE A 30 3.17 5.75 12.54
N SER A 31 4.30 6.35 12.15
CA SER A 31 4.40 7.79 11.92
C SER A 31 3.47 8.27 10.81
N PHE A 32 3.26 7.44 9.78
CA PHE A 32 2.34 7.75 8.69
C PHE A 32 0.88 7.76 9.16
N LEU A 33 0.47 6.79 9.98
CA LEU A 33 -0.86 6.77 10.59
C LEU A 33 -1.07 7.97 11.52
N GLN A 34 -0.06 8.36 12.31
CA GLN A 34 -0.13 9.59 13.10
C GLN A 34 -0.33 10.83 12.22
N GLN A 35 0.31 10.88 11.05
CA GLN A 35 0.08 11.96 10.08
C GLN A 35 -1.34 11.92 9.53
N LEU A 36 -1.85 10.73 9.17
CA LEU A 36 -3.23 10.56 8.69
C LEU A 36 -4.27 11.00 9.72
N MET A 37 -4.03 10.72 11.00
CA MET A 37 -4.89 11.13 12.11
C MET A 37 -4.95 12.64 12.35
N LYS A 38 -4.00 13.42 11.81
CA LYS A 38 -4.07 14.90 11.86
C LYS A 38 -5.12 15.46 10.89
N PHE A 39 -5.61 14.64 9.97
CA PHE A 39 -6.65 15.03 9.03
C PHE A 39 -8.04 14.75 9.58
N ASN A 40 -9.06 15.36 8.97
CA ASN A 40 -10.42 15.31 9.47
C ASN A 40 -10.94 13.85 9.52
N HIS A 41 -11.40 13.40 10.69
CA HIS A 41 -12.00 12.06 10.86
C HIS A 41 -13.27 11.86 10.02
N GLN A 42 -13.81 12.91 9.41
CA GLN A 42 -14.92 12.84 8.46
C GLN A 42 -14.47 12.43 7.04
N ILE A 43 -13.17 12.42 6.75
CA ILE A 43 -12.64 12.04 5.43
C ILE A 43 -11.89 10.71 5.43
N ILE A 44 -11.40 10.24 6.58
CA ILE A 44 -10.65 8.98 6.70
C ILE A 44 -11.17 8.20 7.92
N GLU A 45 -11.36 6.91 7.72
CA GLU A 45 -11.63 5.93 8.75
C GLU A 45 -10.53 4.86 8.72
N ILE A 46 -9.85 4.63 9.85
CA ILE A 46 -8.76 3.65 9.95
C ILE A 46 -9.21 2.47 10.80
N PHE A 47 -8.96 1.27 10.30
CA PHE A 47 -9.16 0.00 10.96
C PHE A 47 -7.81 -0.72 11.09
N ILE A 48 -7.49 -1.20 12.29
CA ILE A 48 -6.32 -2.05 12.52
C ILE A 48 -6.82 -3.49 12.60
N PHE A 49 -6.23 -4.39 11.81
CA PHE A 49 -6.60 -5.79 11.77
C PHE A 49 -5.49 -6.67 12.33
N SER A 50 -5.85 -7.73 13.05
CA SER A 50 -4.92 -8.79 13.43
C SER A 50 -5.58 -10.16 13.36
N ALA A 51 -4.86 -11.14 12.84
CA ALA A 51 -5.25 -12.54 12.92
C ALA A 51 -4.94 -13.17 14.30
N ASP A 52 -4.22 -12.45 15.17
CA ASP A 52 -3.85 -12.93 16.50
C ASP A 52 -5.08 -13.08 17.41
N ASN A 53 -4.89 -13.83 18.49
CA ASN A 53 -5.91 -13.99 19.52
C ASN A 53 -6.23 -12.63 20.18
N PRO A 54 -7.51 -12.28 20.41
CA PRO A 54 -7.90 -11.04 21.10
C PRO A 54 -7.29 -10.87 22.50
N SER A 55 -6.68 -11.91 23.09
CA SER A 55 -5.97 -11.84 24.37
C SER A 55 -4.84 -10.80 24.41
N ILE A 56 -4.25 -10.44 23.26
CA ILE A 56 -3.22 -9.39 23.19
C ILE A 56 -3.80 -7.96 23.17
N SER A 57 -5.13 -7.82 23.06
CA SER A 57 -5.78 -6.52 22.91
C SER A 57 -5.46 -5.50 24.00
N PRO A 58 -5.35 -5.84 25.31
CA PRO A 58 -5.03 -4.84 26.33
C PRO A 58 -3.67 -4.18 26.07
N MET A 59 -2.66 -4.97 25.68
CA MET A 59 -1.32 -4.45 25.38
C MET A 59 -1.29 -3.62 24.09
N VAL A 60 -2.10 -4.00 23.08
CA VAL A 60 -2.27 -3.21 21.86
C VAL A 60 -2.88 -1.84 22.18
N PHE A 61 -3.98 -1.80 22.94
CA PHE A 61 -4.64 -0.55 23.32
C PHE A 61 -3.76 0.32 24.23
N GLU A 62 -3.02 -0.28 25.17
CA GLU A 62 -2.03 0.45 25.98
C GLU A 62 -0.94 1.07 25.10
N SER A 63 -0.42 0.31 24.12
CA SER A 63 0.59 0.82 23.19
C SER A 63 0.05 1.95 22.31
N LEU A 64 -1.18 1.84 21.81
CA LEU A 64 -1.84 2.91 21.05
C LEU A 64 -1.97 4.19 21.90
N SER A 65 -2.39 4.04 23.16
CA SER A 65 -2.56 5.14 24.11
C SER A 65 -1.23 5.84 24.42
N VAL A 66 -0.21 5.08 24.86
CA VAL A 66 1.11 5.62 25.21
C VAL A 66 1.77 6.33 24.03
N HIS A 67 1.66 5.75 22.84
CA HIS A 67 2.23 6.35 21.63
C HIS A 67 1.34 7.41 20.97
N GLN A 68 0.18 7.73 21.55
CA GLN A 68 -0.77 8.76 21.09
C GLN A 68 -1.26 8.53 19.65
N LEU A 69 -1.58 7.28 19.31
CA LEU A 69 -2.23 6.93 18.05
C LEU A 69 -3.68 6.55 18.34
N ASN A 70 -4.57 7.55 18.27
CA ASN A 70 -5.98 7.43 18.69
C ASN A 70 -6.83 6.70 17.63
N ILE A 71 -6.57 5.42 17.42
CA ILE A 71 -7.35 4.53 16.55
C ILE A 71 -8.09 3.53 17.43
N ASP A 72 -9.41 3.67 17.52
CA ASP A 72 -10.23 2.85 18.41
C ASP A 72 -10.76 1.57 17.75
N LYS A 73 -10.59 1.43 16.42
CA LYS A 73 -11.12 0.32 15.62
C LYS A 73 -10.06 -0.73 15.37
N VAL A 74 -9.82 -1.55 16.39
CA VAL A 74 -8.95 -2.72 16.30
C VAL A 74 -9.80 -3.98 16.22
N ILE A 75 -9.58 -4.79 15.18
CA ILE A 75 -10.35 -5.99 14.86
C ILE A 75 -9.43 -7.19 14.91
N PHE A 76 -9.70 -8.07 15.87
CA PHE A 76 -9.02 -9.37 16.00
C PHE A 76 -9.89 -10.44 15.35
N THR A 77 -9.41 -11.04 14.26
CA THR A 77 -10.18 -12.08 13.55
C THR A 77 -10.06 -13.45 14.22
N GLY A 78 -9.06 -13.65 15.08
CA GLY A 78 -8.88 -14.90 15.84
C GLY A 78 -8.73 -16.14 14.95
N GLY A 79 -8.20 -15.99 13.74
CA GLY A 79 -8.07 -17.05 12.73
C GLY A 79 -9.17 -17.08 11.66
N GLU A 80 -10.24 -16.30 11.82
CA GLU A 80 -11.25 -16.12 10.76
C GLU A 80 -10.69 -15.31 9.59
N SER A 81 -11.33 -15.44 8.42
CA SER A 81 -10.91 -14.78 7.17
C SER A 81 -10.92 -13.25 7.31
N LEU A 82 -9.73 -12.65 7.38
CA LEU A 82 -9.55 -11.19 7.38
C LEU A 82 -10.17 -10.53 6.15
N ILE A 83 -10.14 -11.20 4.99
CA ILE A 83 -10.75 -10.69 3.74
C ILE A 83 -12.25 -10.46 3.90
N SER A 84 -12.96 -11.35 4.59
CA SER A 84 -14.39 -11.19 4.82
C SER A 84 -14.70 -9.97 5.68
N TYR A 85 -13.85 -9.65 6.65
CA TYR A 85 -13.98 -8.42 7.44
C TYR A 85 -13.68 -7.17 6.61
N LEU A 86 -12.63 -7.19 5.78
CA LEU A 86 -12.31 -6.07 4.89
C LEU A 86 -13.49 -5.73 3.98
N GLN A 87 -14.12 -6.75 3.37
CA GLN A 87 -15.29 -6.55 2.52
C GLN A 87 -16.51 -6.06 3.30
N ALA A 88 -16.82 -6.66 4.46
CA ALA A 88 -17.96 -6.28 5.29
C ALA A 88 -17.88 -4.84 5.80
N LEU A 89 -16.66 -4.34 6.00
CA LEU A 89 -16.39 -2.96 6.41
C LEU A 89 -16.22 -2.02 5.22
N GLU A 90 -16.25 -2.54 3.98
CA GLU A 90 -16.03 -1.80 2.74
C GLU A 90 -14.67 -1.07 2.73
N VAL A 91 -13.63 -1.73 3.22
CA VAL A 91 -12.26 -1.20 3.17
C VAL A 91 -11.87 -0.97 1.71
N GLU A 92 -11.42 0.24 1.40
CA GLU A 92 -11.04 0.64 0.04
C GLU A 92 -9.53 0.54 -0.18
N VAL A 93 -8.73 0.73 0.88
CA VAL A 93 -7.26 0.65 0.85
C VAL A 93 -6.77 -0.25 1.98
N TYR A 94 -5.93 -1.25 1.68
CA TYR A 94 -5.38 -2.18 2.67
C TYR A 94 -3.85 -2.22 2.64
N PHE A 95 -3.22 -2.30 3.81
CA PHE A 95 -1.76 -2.40 3.94
C PHE A 95 -1.35 -3.58 4.83
N SER A 96 -0.47 -4.45 4.32
CA SER A 96 0.14 -5.53 5.11
C SER A 96 1.52 -5.91 4.56
N ALA A 97 2.37 -6.47 5.43
CA ALA A 97 3.62 -7.10 5.02
C ALA A 97 3.40 -8.54 4.50
N ASP A 98 2.21 -9.13 4.72
CA ASP A 98 1.83 -10.44 4.20
C ASP A 98 1.37 -10.30 2.73
N GLU A 99 2.29 -10.59 1.80
CA GLU A 99 2.05 -10.54 0.36
C GLU A 99 0.85 -11.42 -0.07
N PHE A 100 0.63 -12.55 0.59
CA PHE A 100 -0.50 -13.44 0.27
C PHE A 100 -1.83 -12.81 0.66
N MET A 101 -1.88 -12.12 1.80
CA MET A 101 -3.07 -11.37 2.22
C MET A 101 -3.31 -10.13 1.34
N VAL A 102 -2.25 -9.44 0.92
CA VAL A 102 -2.35 -8.34 -0.06
C VAL A 102 -2.95 -8.83 -1.37
N ALA A 103 -2.40 -9.91 -1.94
CA ALA A 103 -2.91 -10.50 -3.19
C ALA A 103 -4.38 -10.93 -3.06
N LYS A 104 -4.78 -11.51 -1.92
CA LYS A 104 -6.19 -11.86 -1.67
C LYS A 104 -7.11 -10.64 -1.57
N ALA A 105 -6.66 -9.55 -0.97
CA ALA A 105 -7.43 -8.31 -0.91
C ALA A 105 -7.60 -7.70 -2.31
N GLN A 106 -6.54 -7.71 -3.12
CA GLN A 106 -6.60 -7.27 -4.51
C GLN A 106 -7.56 -8.11 -5.35
N ALA A 107 -7.58 -9.43 -5.16
CA ALA A 107 -8.46 -10.34 -5.88
C ALA A 107 -9.96 -10.09 -5.63
N VAL A 108 -10.30 -9.40 -4.53
CA VAL A 108 -11.68 -8.98 -4.23
C VAL A 108 -11.94 -7.49 -4.51
N GLY A 109 -11.03 -6.83 -5.24
CA GLY A 109 -11.18 -5.44 -5.70
C GLY A 109 -10.75 -4.36 -4.71
N ILE A 110 -10.03 -4.71 -3.64
CA ILE A 110 -9.50 -3.74 -2.67
C ILE A 110 -8.12 -3.27 -3.13
N LEU A 111 -7.87 -1.95 -3.13
CA LEU A 111 -6.54 -1.43 -3.42
C LEU A 111 -5.61 -1.83 -2.26
N ALA A 112 -4.64 -2.72 -2.49
CA ALA A 112 -3.77 -3.17 -1.41
C ALA A 112 -2.28 -3.01 -1.72
N GLY A 113 -1.51 -2.62 -0.72
CA GLY A 113 -0.08 -2.37 -0.81
C GLY A 113 0.72 -3.26 0.14
N VAL A 114 1.80 -3.86 -0.39
CA VAL A 114 2.79 -4.60 0.39
C VAL A 114 3.67 -3.62 1.15
N ILE A 115 3.93 -3.90 2.42
CA ILE A 115 4.76 -3.08 3.30
C ILE A 115 6.14 -3.72 3.45
N SER A 116 7.19 -2.91 3.32
CA SER A 116 8.57 -3.36 3.57
C SER A 116 8.84 -3.49 5.06
N ASN A 117 9.91 -4.20 5.44
CA ASN A 117 10.37 -4.25 6.84
C ASN A 117 11.23 -3.04 7.26
N LYS A 118 11.40 -2.03 6.40
CA LYS A 118 12.24 -0.86 6.66
C LYS A 118 11.40 0.26 7.25
N ILE A 119 11.80 0.78 8.41
CA ILE A 119 11.12 1.92 9.03
C ILE A 119 11.60 3.21 8.36
N PRO A 120 10.70 4.08 7.88
CA PRO A 120 11.08 5.35 7.29
C PRO A 120 11.71 6.27 8.34
N ILE A 121 12.90 6.80 8.04
CA ILE A 121 13.59 7.74 8.95
C ILE A 121 12.96 9.14 8.87
N SER A 122 12.67 9.61 7.66
CA SER A 122 12.13 10.96 7.42
C SER A 122 11.01 10.97 6.37
N THR A 123 11.22 10.24 5.28
CA THR A 123 10.30 10.20 4.15
C THR A 123 9.79 8.77 3.97
N LEU A 124 8.47 8.60 3.93
CA LEU A 124 7.84 7.36 3.50
C LEU A 124 7.78 7.34 1.98
N SER A 125 8.39 6.34 1.35
CA SER A 125 8.31 6.12 -0.09
C SER A 125 7.19 5.14 -0.43
N ILE A 126 6.28 5.56 -1.32
CA ILE A 126 5.17 4.77 -1.84
C ILE A 126 5.37 4.64 -3.35
N ALA A 127 5.40 3.40 -3.84
CA ALA A 127 5.49 3.13 -5.27
C ALA A 127 4.21 2.48 -5.79
N PHE A 128 3.79 2.91 -6.98
CA PHE A 128 2.71 2.30 -7.73
C PHE A 128 3.24 1.66 -9.00
N ASP A 129 2.95 0.39 -9.20
CA ASP A 129 3.08 -0.21 -10.52
C ASP A 129 2.09 0.43 -11.50
N HIS A 130 2.57 0.90 -12.65
CA HIS A 130 1.71 1.45 -13.70
C HIS A 130 0.60 0.48 -14.15
N ARG A 131 0.76 -0.84 -13.97
CA ARG A 131 -0.26 -1.84 -14.35
C ARG A 131 -1.54 -1.75 -13.53
N LEU A 132 -1.48 -1.15 -12.34
CA LEU A 132 -2.66 -0.86 -11.50
C LEU A 132 -3.68 0.05 -12.17
N PHE A 133 -3.24 0.79 -13.19
CA PHE A 133 -4.03 1.80 -13.87
C PHE A 133 -4.66 1.27 -15.17
N LEU A 134 -4.30 0.08 -15.64
CA LEU A 134 -4.81 -0.43 -16.92
C LEU A 134 -6.31 -0.78 -16.82
N ASP A 135 -7.06 -0.47 -17.88
CA ASP A 135 -8.55 -0.47 -17.96
C ASP A 135 -9.28 -1.75 -17.49
N GLN A 136 -8.58 -2.86 -17.29
CA GLN A 136 -9.16 -4.12 -16.83
C GLN A 136 -9.34 -4.18 -15.31
N VAL A 137 -8.65 -3.32 -14.55
CA VAL A 137 -8.69 -3.30 -13.08
C VAL A 137 -8.77 -1.86 -12.60
N THR A 138 -9.96 -1.39 -12.22
CA THR A 138 -10.14 -0.09 -11.56
C THR A 138 -10.44 -0.32 -10.09
N TYR A 139 -9.46 -0.09 -9.22
CA TYR A 139 -9.67 -0.07 -7.79
C TYR A 139 -10.36 1.24 -7.39
N SER A 140 -11.55 1.16 -6.79
CA SER A 140 -12.29 2.35 -6.31
C SER A 140 -11.45 3.20 -5.36
N GLY A 141 -10.61 2.56 -4.54
CA GLY A 141 -9.70 3.21 -3.60
C GLY A 141 -8.72 4.18 -4.26
N LEU A 142 -8.30 4.00 -5.52
CA LEU A 142 -7.35 4.90 -6.20
C LEU A 142 -7.90 6.34 -6.28
N GLY A 143 -9.20 6.49 -6.55
CA GLY A 143 -9.85 7.79 -6.74
C GLY A 143 -9.90 8.64 -5.46
N LYS A 144 -9.84 8.02 -4.28
CA LYS A 144 -9.78 8.71 -2.98
C LYS A 144 -8.35 8.77 -2.45
N TRP A 145 -7.57 7.72 -2.67
CA TRP A 145 -6.21 7.58 -2.15
C TRP A 145 -5.22 8.57 -2.78
N ILE A 146 -5.21 8.70 -4.10
CA ILE A 146 -4.25 9.59 -4.79
C ILE A 146 -4.47 11.06 -4.40
N PRO A 147 -5.71 11.60 -4.38
CA PRO A 147 -5.95 12.96 -3.87
C PRO A 147 -5.53 13.15 -2.40
N LEU A 148 -5.73 12.15 -1.54
CA LEU A 148 -5.27 12.21 -0.16
C LEU A 148 -3.75 12.33 -0.10
N LEU A 149 -3.01 11.53 -0.88
CA LEU A 149 -1.54 11.64 -0.96
C LEU A 149 -1.10 13.03 -1.44
N GLY A 150 -1.76 13.59 -2.45
CA GLY A 150 -1.49 14.95 -2.93
C GLY A 150 -1.76 16.00 -1.85
N TYR A 151 -2.85 15.86 -1.10
CA TYR A 151 -3.15 16.73 0.03
C TYR A 151 -2.07 16.64 1.13
N ILE A 152 -1.61 15.44 1.47
CA ILE A 152 -0.54 15.23 2.45
C ILE A 152 0.75 15.91 2.00
N GLN A 153 1.16 15.72 0.74
CA GLN A 153 2.35 16.36 0.18
C GLN A 153 2.27 17.90 0.21
N GLN A 154 1.08 18.50 0.15
CA GLN A 154 0.92 19.95 0.25
C GLN A 154 1.14 20.47 1.68
N GLN A 155 0.75 19.69 2.70
CA GLN A 155 0.97 20.04 4.10
C GLN A 155 2.42 19.82 4.53
N ASP A 156 3.04 18.73 4.04
CA ASP A 156 4.45 18.42 4.26
C ASP A 156 5.04 17.73 3.02
N LYS A 157 5.84 18.49 2.26
CA LYS A 157 6.46 17.98 1.02
C LYS A 157 7.53 16.91 1.26
N GLN A 158 8.09 16.83 2.46
CA GLN A 158 9.19 15.90 2.76
C GLN A 158 8.70 14.59 3.39
N SER A 159 7.46 14.52 3.86
CA SER A 159 6.94 13.32 4.51
C SER A 159 6.67 12.16 3.53
N LEU A 160 6.38 12.46 2.26
CA LEU A 160 6.00 11.47 1.25
C LEU A 160 6.79 11.61 -0.07
N SER A 161 7.37 10.51 -0.52
CA SER A 161 7.88 10.34 -1.89
C SER A 161 6.97 9.38 -2.65
N ILE A 162 6.45 9.81 -3.80
CA ILE A 162 5.60 9.00 -4.65
C ILE A 162 6.36 8.59 -5.91
N GLU A 163 6.43 7.30 -6.17
CA GLU A 163 7.16 6.72 -7.29
C GLU A 163 6.20 5.97 -8.21
N LEU A 164 6.42 6.05 -9.52
CA LEU A 164 5.75 5.19 -10.49
C LEU A 164 6.73 4.17 -11.03
N MET A 165 6.37 2.90 -10.98
CA MET A 165 7.18 1.83 -11.54
C MET A 165 6.62 1.36 -12.88
N THR A 166 7.49 1.14 -13.85
CA THR A 166 7.13 0.80 -15.23
C THR A 166 8.04 -0.27 -15.82
N THR A 167 7.64 -0.92 -16.92
CA THR A 167 8.40 -2.03 -17.56
C THR A 167 8.79 -1.68 -19.00
N ARG A 168 9.63 -2.49 -19.67
CA ARG A 168 10.22 -2.10 -20.99
C ARG A 168 9.14 -2.04 -22.06
N SER A 169 8.12 -2.84 -21.85
CA SER A 169 7.04 -3.07 -22.79
C SER A 169 5.90 -2.06 -22.64
N TYR A 170 5.94 -1.20 -21.61
CA TYR A 170 4.85 -0.27 -21.31
C TYR A 170 5.40 1.08 -20.89
N SER A 171 4.96 2.16 -21.53
CA SER A 171 5.20 3.52 -21.04
C SER A 171 4.16 3.90 -19.99
N VAL A 172 4.53 4.74 -19.02
CA VAL A 172 3.51 5.42 -18.19
C VAL A 172 2.67 6.32 -19.08
N ASP A 173 1.42 5.93 -19.28
CA ASP A 173 0.48 6.64 -20.13
C ASP A 173 0.25 8.08 -19.66
N ARG A 174 -0.03 8.96 -20.61
CA ARG A 174 -0.26 10.39 -20.36
C ARG A 174 -1.37 10.62 -19.34
N TRP A 175 -2.46 9.85 -19.43
CA TRP A 175 -3.61 10.01 -18.57
C TRP A 175 -3.30 9.68 -17.10
N ILE A 176 -2.37 8.74 -16.83
CA ILE A 176 -1.90 8.46 -15.45
C ILE A 176 -1.23 9.70 -14.87
N LYS A 177 -0.37 10.36 -15.66
CA LYS A 177 0.28 11.61 -15.22
C LYS A 177 -0.74 12.73 -15.00
N GLU A 178 -1.79 12.79 -15.83
CA GLU A 178 -2.89 13.75 -15.68
C GLU A 178 -3.71 13.47 -14.41
N LEU A 179 -4.02 12.21 -14.10
CA LEU A 179 -4.67 11.80 -12.85
C LEU A 179 -3.91 12.30 -11.60
N PHE A 180 -2.61 12.04 -11.54
CA PHE A 180 -1.79 12.50 -10.41
C PHE A 180 -1.69 14.03 -10.35
N LYS A 181 -1.61 14.69 -11.51
CA LYS A 181 -1.59 16.15 -11.61
C LYS A 181 -2.90 16.76 -11.09
N ASP A 182 -4.04 16.21 -11.48
CA ASP A 182 -5.36 16.69 -11.08
C ASP A 182 -5.60 16.47 -9.58
N ALA A 183 -5.09 15.36 -9.06
CA ALA A 183 -5.04 15.07 -7.62
C ALA A 183 -4.00 15.92 -6.85
N GLN A 184 -3.25 16.79 -7.54
CA GLN A 184 -2.14 17.57 -6.99
C GLN A 184 -1.10 16.71 -6.25
N CYS A 185 -0.95 15.46 -6.68
CA CYS A 185 -0.01 14.48 -6.15
C CYS A 185 1.22 14.46 -7.04
N LYS A 186 2.35 14.93 -6.51
CA LYS A 186 3.62 14.99 -7.23
C LYS A 186 4.22 13.59 -7.29
N ILE A 187 4.47 13.13 -8.52
CA ILE A 187 5.34 11.98 -8.79
C ILE A 187 6.80 12.44 -8.67
N ASN A 188 7.54 11.86 -7.74
CA ASN A 188 8.95 12.18 -7.45
C ASN A 188 9.91 11.49 -8.41
N ALA A 189 9.61 10.24 -8.78
CA ALA A 189 10.42 9.45 -9.71
C ALA A 189 9.56 8.51 -10.56
N VAL A 190 10.07 8.16 -11.73
CA VAL A 190 9.57 7.05 -12.54
C VAL A 190 10.69 6.04 -12.68
N CYS A 191 10.50 4.84 -12.11
CA CYS A 191 11.51 3.81 -11.99
C CYS A 191 11.22 2.66 -12.96
N PHE A 192 12.30 2.07 -13.48
CA PHE A 192 12.23 1.01 -14.45
C PHE A 192 12.39 -0.36 -13.77
N ILE A 193 11.39 -1.23 -13.85
CA ILE A 193 11.43 -2.61 -13.37
C ILE A 193 12.18 -3.46 -14.41
N ALA A 194 13.48 -3.67 -14.18
CA ALA A 194 14.18 -4.78 -14.83
C ALA A 194 13.62 -6.07 -14.22
N SER A 195 13.25 -7.04 -15.06
CA SER A 195 12.67 -8.34 -14.67
C SER A 195 13.10 -8.82 -13.28
N GLY A 196 12.15 -8.88 -12.33
CA GLY A 196 12.37 -9.19 -10.92
C GLY A 196 11.04 -9.28 -10.16
N LYS A 197 11.06 -9.80 -8.93
CA LYS A 197 9.86 -9.85 -8.08
C LYS A 197 9.64 -8.49 -7.38
N GLY A 198 8.41 -8.21 -6.95
CA GLY A 198 8.08 -6.96 -6.24
C GLY A 198 9.00 -6.67 -5.04
N ALA A 199 9.35 -7.71 -4.26
CA ALA A 199 10.25 -7.59 -3.11
C ALA A 199 11.66 -7.05 -3.48
N ASP A 200 12.23 -7.49 -4.60
CA ASP A 200 13.56 -7.04 -5.07
C ASP A 200 13.55 -5.53 -5.37
N LEU A 201 12.42 -5.03 -5.90
CA LEU A 201 12.22 -3.61 -6.20
C LEU A 201 12.10 -2.78 -4.92
N MET A 202 11.36 -3.28 -3.92
CA MET A 202 11.20 -2.60 -2.65
C MET A 202 12.54 -2.43 -1.94
N GLU A 203 13.40 -3.44 -2.01
CA GLU A 203 14.75 -3.36 -1.46
C GLU A 203 15.63 -2.37 -2.23
N LEU A 204 15.69 -2.50 -3.57
CA LEU A 204 16.57 -1.72 -4.44
C LEU A 204 16.25 -0.22 -4.41
N TYR A 205 14.96 0.13 -4.42
CA TYR A 205 14.50 1.52 -4.46
C TYR A 205 14.16 2.09 -3.07
N ASN A 206 14.37 1.31 -2.00
CA ASN A 206 14.03 1.69 -0.64
C ASN A 206 12.56 2.16 -0.49
N VAL A 207 11.67 1.43 -1.15
CA VAL A 207 10.22 1.67 -1.13
C VAL A 207 9.63 1.03 0.11
N HIS A 208 8.77 1.77 0.80
CA HIS A 208 8.17 1.33 2.05
C HIS A 208 6.80 0.70 1.84
N ILE A 209 6.03 1.21 0.87
CA ILE A 209 4.75 0.66 0.45
C ILE A 209 4.78 0.46 -1.07
N TYR A 210 4.52 -0.74 -1.54
CA TYR A 210 4.41 -1.04 -2.96
C TYR A 210 3.02 -1.55 -3.30
N PHE A 211 2.34 -0.84 -4.19
CA PHE A 211 1.13 -1.35 -4.83
C PHE A 211 1.55 -2.09 -6.10
N GLU A 212 1.42 -3.41 -6.08
CA GLU A 212 1.73 -4.26 -7.22
C GLU A 212 0.54 -4.34 -8.17
N GLY A 213 0.78 -4.17 -9.48
CA GLY A 213 -0.25 -4.34 -10.50
C GLY A 213 -0.28 -5.76 -11.06
N GLU A 214 -1.38 -6.14 -11.69
CA GLU A 214 -1.54 -7.50 -12.21
C GLU A 214 -0.41 -7.91 -13.18
N GLN A 215 0.10 -9.12 -12.97
CA GLN A 215 1.02 -9.75 -13.90
C GLN A 215 0.23 -10.23 -15.12
N ARG A 216 0.45 -9.61 -16.29
CA ARG A 216 0.01 -10.23 -17.54
C ARG A 216 0.88 -11.45 -17.82
N GLU A 217 0.25 -12.54 -18.25
CA GLU A 217 1.01 -13.63 -18.84
C GLU A 217 1.88 -13.05 -19.98
N PRO A 218 3.14 -13.51 -20.11
CA PRO A 218 3.94 -13.14 -21.26
C PRO A 218 3.15 -13.46 -22.53
N LEU A 219 3.11 -12.52 -23.47
CA LEU A 219 2.47 -12.73 -24.76
C LEU A 219 2.98 -14.05 -25.33
N SER A 220 2.07 -15.01 -25.52
CA SER A 220 2.42 -16.25 -26.18
C SER A 220 2.90 -15.89 -27.59
N PRO A 221 4.04 -16.42 -28.08
CA PRO A 221 4.41 -16.24 -29.46
C PRO A 221 3.26 -16.69 -30.36
N LEU A 222 2.94 -15.88 -31.38
CA LEU A 222 1.91 -16.26 -32.34
C LEU A 222 2.26 -17.64 -32.89
N PRO A 223 1.30 -18.59 -32.98
CA PRO A 223 1.61 -19.97 -33.35
C PRO A 223 2.30 -20.10 -34.72
N ASN A 224 2.22 -19.06 -35.57
CA ASN A 224 2.82 -19.00 -36.90
C ASN A 224 3.66 -17.73 -37.14
N SER A 225 4.22 -17.07 -36.11
CA SER A 225 5.18 -15.98 -36.38
C SER A 225 6.48 -16.59 -36.92
N GLU A 226 6.69 -16.52 -38.24
CA GLU A 226 8.02 -16.70 -38.82
C GLU A 226 8.96 -15.71 -38.13
N CYS A 227 10.10 -16.21 -37.65
CA CYS A 227 11.12 -15.36 -37.07
C CYS A 227 11.69 -14.45 -38.17
N ILE A 228 11.24 -13.20 -38.24
CA ILE A 228 11.69 -12.24 -39.28
C ILE A 228 13.13 -11.75 -38.99
N LEU A 229 13.70 -12.08 -37.83
CA LEU A 229 15.05 -11.67 -37.45
C LEU A 229 15.90 -12.89 -37.06
N ASN A 230 16.62 -13.42 -38.05
CA ASN A 230 17.84 -14.22 -37.80
C ASN A 230 18.90 -13.29 -37.22
N ILE A 231 18.92 -13.16 -35.89
CA ILE A 231 20.11 -12.70 -35.17
C ILE A 231 20.51 -13.86 -34.28
N ASP A 232 21.54 -14.58 -34.71
CA ASP A 232 22.23 -15.57 -33.88
C ASP A 232 22.91 -14.84 -32.72
N PHE A 233 22.70 -15.32 -31.49
CA PHE A 233 23.48 -14.90 -30.31
C PHE A 233 24.80 -15.65 -30.24
#